data_AF-A0A658Z4I3-F1
#
_entry.id   AF-A0A658Z4I3-F1
#
_cell.length_a   1.000
_cell.length_b   1.000
_cell.length_c   1.000
_cell.angle_alpha   90.00
_cell.angle_beta   90.00
_cell.angle_gamma   90.00
#
_symmetry.space_group_name_H-M   'P 1'
#
loop_
_entity.id
_entity.type
_entity.pdbx_description
1 polymer ?
#
loop_
_entity_poly.entity_id
_entity_poly.type
_entity_poly.pdbx_seq_one_letter_code
_entity_poly.pdbx_strand_id
1 'polypeptide(L)'
;MFFGVEISNHQEKLPLNKTHHTVDFGANAYIIDHDSPYGYMTLTEHFDNAIPPVFYHEHQSFFLDNFKEVADEVSRYVHGNQGKTDVPIFNTKDMRLGIGLHLIDFIRKSKDQGFREFCYNKNIDPVSLDRIINFVFQLEYHIPRMLSTDNFKKIKLRDISLEDAIKASNYEEINNKVTDKKMAHQALAYSLGDKKADIALYLLSKFNFIKQDIAEMEKMNNNIYCNLYDVEYLLSKDGANYKVLEYFINNGLVDVNKKFQKANSGDTMLDNAMKSKDSKMIDFLLKNGAVSGKRFER
;
A
#
# COMPACT_ATOMS: atom_id res chain seq x y z
N MET A 1 9.96 0.56 -7.72
CA MET A 1 9.01 0.88 -8.81
C MET A 1 8.44 -0.43 -9.26
N PHE A 2 7.12 -0.54 -9.41
CA PHE A 2 6.52 -1.75 -9.96
C PHE A 2 6.58 -1.70 -11.49
N PHE A 3 6.90 -2.83 -12.13
CA PHE A 3 6.70 -3.04 -13.55
C PHE A 3 5.77 -4.24 -13.69
N GLY A 4 4.53 -4.00 -14.12
CA GLY A 4 3.73 -5.07 -14.72
C GLY A 4 4.45 -5.55 -15.97
N VAL A 5 4.44 -6.86 -16.22
CA VAL A 5 5.01 -7.39 -17.47
C VAL A 5 3.96 -7.29 -18.54
N GLU A 6 4.24 -6.45 -19.53
CA GLU A 6 3.51 -6.44 -20.80
C GLU A 6 4.44 -6.92 -21.90
N ILE A 7 4.21 -8.15 -22.33
CA ILE A 7 4.79 -8.66 -23.58
C ILE A 7 3.82 -8.34 -24.73
N SER A 8 2.53 -8.18 -24.45
CA SER A 8 1.60 -7.70 -25.46
C SER A 8 1.87 -6.24 -25.80
N ASN A 9 2.15 -5.98 -27.08
CA ASN A 9 2.05 -4.64 -27.65
C ASN A 9 0.57 -4.27 -27.86
N HIS A 10 -0.27 -4.43 -26.82
CA HIS A 10 -1.68 -4.05 -26.92
C HIS A 10 -1.77 -2.54 -27.15
N GLN A 11 -2.72 -2.10 -27.97
CA GLN A 11 -2.83 -0.68 -28.36
C GLN A 11 -3.39 0.23 -27.25
N GLU A 12 -3.63 -0.31 -26.05
CA GLU A 12 -4.09 0.49 -24.93
C GLU A 12 -3.01 1.45 -24.46
N LYS A 13 -3.43 2.65 -24.03
CA LYS A 13 -2.53 3.69 -23.50
C LYS A 13 -2.00 3.37 -22.10
N LEU A 14 -2.60 2.39 -21.43
CA LEU A 14 -2.33 2.05 -20.04
C LEU A 14 -1.88 0.59 -19.94
N PRO A 15 -1.03 0.29 -18.96
CA PRO A 15 -0.63 -1.07 -18.70
C PRO A 15 -1.80 -1.92 -18.22
N LEU A 16 -1.77 -3.21 -18.56
CA LEU A 16 -2.73 -4.23 -18.17
C LEU A 16 -2.76 -4.42 -16.65
N ASN A 17 -1.60 -4.39 -15.99
CA ASN A 17 -1.48 -4.45 -14.54
C ASN A 17 -1.08 -3.08 -13.98
N LYS A 18 -1.88 -2.58 -13.03
CA LYS A 18 -1.67 -1.32 -12.30
C LYS A 18 -1.40 -1.55 -10.82
N THR A 19 -1.60 -2.78 -10.35
CA THR A 19 -1.46 -3.18 -8.95
C THR A 19 -0.44 -4.30 -8.76
N HIS A 20 0.20 -4.33 -7.59
CA HIS A 20 1.05 -5.42 -7.13
C HIS A 20 0.84 -5.64 -5.64
N HIS A 21 0.56 -6.88 -5.22
CA HIS A 21 0.17 -7.19 -3.83
C HIS A 21 -0.97 -6.29 -3.31
N THR A 22 -1.98 -6.01 -4.15
CA THR A 22 -3.09 -5.05 -3.90
C THR A 22 -2.67 -3.58 -3.74
N VAL A 23 -1.38 -3.26 -3.80
CA VAL A 23 -0.89 -1.89 -3.82
C VAL A 23 -1.08 -1.33 -5.22
N ASP A 24 -1.80 -0.22 -5.32
CA ASP A 24 -2.05 0.47 -6.58
C ASP A 24 -0.91 1.45 -6.90
N PHE A 25 -0.20 1.16 -7.99
CA PHE A 25 0.91 1.98 -8.47
C PHE A 25 0.45 3.02 -9.51
N GLY A 26 -0.81 3.00 -9.93
CA GLY A 26 -1.34 3.79 -11.03
C GLY A 26 -1.31 5.30 -10.84
N ALA A 27 -1.24 5.77 -9.59
CA ALA A 27 -1.17 7.19 -9.26
C ALA A 27 0.25 7.79 -9.29
N ASN A 28 1.28 6.96 -9.08
CA ASN A 28 2.68 7.38 -8.92
C ASN A 28 3.65 6.46 -9.69
N ALA A 29 3.21 5.95 -10.84
CA ALA A 29 4.07 5.14 -11.69
C ALA A 29 5.09 6.00 -12.44
N TYR A 30 6.28 5.45 -12.62
CA TYR A 30 7.36 6.04 -13.39
C TYR A 30 7.81 5.02 -14.42
N ILE A 31 7.98 5.46 -15.68
CA ILE A 31 8.60 4.64 -16.71
C ILE A 31 10.04 5.10 -16.91
N ILE A 32 10.91 4.11 -17.10
CA ILE A 32 12.31 4.29 -17.48
C ILE A 32 12.38 4.08 -18.99
N ASP A 33 12.92 5.07 -19.70
CA ASP A 33 12.98 5.08 -21.18
C ASP A 33 14.21 4.32 -21.75
N HIS A 34 14.98 3.64 -20.91
CA HIS A 34 16.30 3.09 -21.27
C HIS A 34 16.64 1.84 -20.46
N ASP A 35 17.46 0.97 -21.05
CA ASP A 35 18.13 -0.13 -20.36
C ASP A 35 18.94 0.45 -19.20
N SER A 36 18.45 0.28 -17.98
CA SER A 36 19.19 0.68 -16.79
C SER A 36 20.29 -0.35 -16.53
N PRO A 37 21.59 0.02 -16.61
CA PRO A 37 22.68 -0.92 -16.35
C PRO A 37 22.87 -1.22 -14.86
N TYR A 38 22.10 -0.55 -13.99
CA TYR A 38 22.28 -0.61 -12.53
C TYR A 38 21.03 -1.11 -11.79
N GLY A 39 20.02 -1.61 -12.51
CA GLY A 39 18.82 -2.20 -11.94
C GLY A 39 18.88 -3.72 -11.94
N TYR A 40 18.20 -4.33 -10.98
CA TYR A 40 17.89 -5.75 -11.01
C TYR A 40 16.39 -5.98 -10.79
N MET A 41 15.92 -7.14 -11.24
CA MET A 41 14.54 -7.57 -11.11
C MET A 41 14.48 -8.90 -10.39
N THR A 42 13.51 -9.03 -9.51
CA THR A 42 13.07 -10.31 -8.97
C THR A 42 11.79 -10.71 -9.67
N LEU A 43 11.55 -12.03 -9.75
CA LEU A 43 10.33 -12.58 -10.36
C LEU A 43 9.07 -12.36 -9.51
N THR A 44 9.26 -11.98 -8.24
CA THR A 44 8.28 -12.00 -7.13
C THR A 44 8.73 -11.02 -6.02
N GLU A 45 7.88 -10.80 -5.02
CA GLU A 45 8.06 -9.84 -3.91
C GLU A 45 9.39 -10.01 -3.17
N HIS A 46 10.18 -8.94 -3.01
CA HIS A 46 11.22 -8.78 -1.98
C HIS A 46 12.00 -10.04 -1.52
N PHE A 47 12.52 -10.84 -2.46
CA PHE A 47 13.26 -12.10 -2.19
C PHE A 47 12.42 -13.28 -1.67
N ASP A 48 11.10 -13.23 -1.77
CA ASP A 48 10.27 -14.42 -1.84
C ASP A 48 10.23 -14.89 -3.30
N ASN A 49 10.17 -16.19 -3.55
CA ASN A 49 10.07 -16.81 -4.87
C ASN A 49 8.81 -17.67 -5.03
N ALA A 50 7.89 -17.54 -4.07
CA ALA A 50 6.59 -18.17 -4.09
C ALA A 50 5.58 -17.34 -4.89
N ILE A 51 4.71 -18.02 -5.63
CA ILE A 51 3.58 -17.35 -6.30
C ILE A 51 2.66 -16.77 -5.22
N PRO A 52 2.36 -15.46 -5.27
CA PRO A 52 1.54 -14.84 -4.24
C PRO A 52 0.11 -15.39 -4.25
N PRO A 53 -0.58 -15.37 -3.11
CA PRO A 53 -1.99 -15.75 -3.03
C PRO A 53 -2.86 -15.09 -4.11
N VAL A 54 -3.87 -15.83 -4.61
CA VAL A 54 -4.71 -15.41 -5.75
C VAL A 54 -5.35 -14.03 -5.56
N PHE A 55 -5.71 -13.68 -4.33
CA PHE A 55 -6.32 -12.38 -3.98
C PHE A 55 -5.38 -11.17 -4.09
N TYR A 56 -4.08 -11.39 -4.31
CA TYR A 56 -3.10 -10.35 -4.61
C TYR A 56 -2.99 -10.02 -6.10
N HIS A 57 -3.66 -10.76 -6.97
CA HIS A 57 -3.59 -10.57 -8.42
C HIS A 57 -4.75 -9.72 -8.94
N GLU A 58 -4.43 -8.68 -9.73
CA GLU A 58 -5.41 -7.76 -10.32
C GLU A 58 -6.49 -8.47 -11.15
N HIS A 59 -6.07 -9.47 -11.93
CA HIS A 59 -6.92 -10.23 -12.84
C HIS A 59 -7.31 -11.60 -12.28
N GLN A 60 -7.45 -11.73 -10.96
CA GLN A 60 -7.77 -13.00 -10.30
C GLN A 60 -9.02 -13.71 -10.85
N SER A 61 -10.04 -12.97 -11.28
CA SER A 61 -11.26 -13.54 -11.85
C SER A 61 -10.99 -14.39 -13.09
N PHE A 62 -10.03 -13.98 -13.93
CA PHE A 62 -9.62 -14.76 -15.09
C PHE A 62 -9.21 -16.20 -14.71
N PHE A 63 -8.55 -16.39 -13.57
CA PHE A 63 -8.12 -17.70 -13.10
C PHE A 63 -9.24 -18.42 -12.33
N LEU A 64 -9.92 -17.72 -11.42
CA LEU A 64 -10.99 -18.31 -10.60
C LEU A 64 -12.16 -18.83 -11.44
N ASP A 65 -12.46 -18.15 -12.56
CA ASP A 65 -13.58 -18.49 -13.44
C ASP A 65 -13.23 -19.62 -14.43
N ASN A 66 -11.96 -19.73 -14.84
CA ASN A 66 -11.54 -20.60 -15.95
C ASN A 66 -10.62 -21.77 -15.53
N PHE A 67 -9.83 -21.61 -14.47
CA PHE A 67 -8.71 -22.48 -14.10
C PHE A 67 -8.61 -22.64 -12.57
N LYS A 68 -9.54 -23.38 -11.97
CA LYS A 68 -9.63 -23.49 -10.50
C LYS A 68 -8.41 -24.15 -9.87
N GLU A 69 -7.85 -25.17 -10.52
CA GLU A 69 -6.69 -25.88 -9.96
C GLU A 69 -5.44 -24.99 -10.00
N VAL A 70 -5.24 -24.20 -11.06
CA VAL A 70 -4.10 -23.27 -11.10
C VAL A 70 -4.26 -22.12 -10.09
N ALA A 71 -5.49 -21.71 -9.78
CA ALA A 71 -5.75 -20.70 -8.75
C ALA A 71 -5.36 -21.18 -7.34
N ASP A 72 -5.40 -22.49 -7.09
CA ASP A 72 -4.96 -23.12 -5.83
C ASP A 72 -3.46 -23.45 -5.81
N GLU A 73 -2.76 -23.26 -6.94
CA GLU A 73 -1.32 -23.49 -7.09
C GLU A 73 -0.45 -22.30 -6.63
N VAL A 74 -1.05 -21.40 -5.85
CA VAL A 74 -0.36 -20.35 -5.09
C VAL A 74 0.64 -20.96 -4.11
N SER A 75 1.65 -20.19 -3.71
CA SER A 75 2.77 -20.66 -2.87
C SER A 75 3.69 -21.72 -3.50
N ARG A 76 3.48 -22.08 -4.78
CA ARG A 76 4.52 -22.80 -5.53
C ARG A 76 5.73 -21.90 -5.68
N TYR A 77 6.88 -22.40 -5.25
CA TYR A 77 8.15 -21.75 -5.52
C TYR A 77 8.49 -21.91 -7.00
N VAL A 78 8.86 -20.81 -7.65
CA VAL A 78 9.55 -20.88 -8.93
C VAL A 78 10.86 -21.66 -8.67
N HIS A 79 11.11 -22.74 -9.44
CA HIS A 79 12.16 -23.76 -9.18
C HIS A 79 11.92 -24.77 -8.06
N GLY A 80 10.70 -24.86 -7.51
CA GLY A 80 10.42 -25.80 -6.43
C GLY A 80 11.26 -25.52 -5.18
N ASN A 81 11.65 -26.56 -4.43
CA ASN A 81 12.25 -26.36 -3.10
C ASN A 81 13.58 -25.57 -3.08
N GLN A 82 14.32 -25.50 -4.19
CA GLN A 82 15.55 -24.68 -4.26
C GLN A 82 15.23 -23.18 -4.23
N GLY A 83 14.09 -22.78 -4.80
CA GLY A 83 13.62 -21.40 -4.80
C GLY A 83 13.24 -20.85 -3.42
N LYS A 84 13.19 -21.70 -2.38
CA LYS A 84 13.00 -21.26 -0.98
C LYS A 84 14.18 -20.49 -0.42
N THR A 85 15.39 -20.77 -0.92
CA THR A 85 16.63 -20.25 -0.35
C THR A 85 17.48 -19.50 -1.36
N ASP A 86 17.26 -19.73 -2.66
CA ASP A 86 18.02 -19.13 -3.75
C ASP A 86 17.07 -18.42 -4.71
N VAL A 87 16.75 -17.16 -4.39
CA VAL A 87 15.84 -16.35 -5.21
C VAL A 87 16.64 -15.76 -6.36
N PRO A 88 16.25 -16.07 -7.61
CA PRO A 88 17.00 -15.61 -8.77
C PRO A 88 16.84 -14.10 -8.94
N ILE A 89 17.96 -13.42 -9.09
CA ILE A 89 18.04 -11.99 -9.35
C ILE A 89 18.57 -11.81 -10.77
N PHE A 90 17.80 -11.12 -11.61
CA PHE A 90 18.18 -10.88 -12.99
C PHE A 90 18.59 -9.43 -13.17
N ASN A 91 19.59 -9.21 -14.01
CA ASN A 91 19.76 -7.89 -14.60
C ASN A 91 18.63 -7.64 -15.62
N THR A 92 18.50 -6.38 -16.04
CA THR A 92 17.50 -5.94 -17.02
C THR A 92 17.56 -6.71 -18.35
N LYS A 93 18.75 -7.13 -18.78
CA LYS A 93 18.97 -7.84 -20.05
C LYS A 93 18.49 -9.30 -20.00
N ASP A 94 18.77 -10.00 -18.91
CA ASP A 94 18.52 -11.44 -18.80
C ASP A 94 17.09 -11.76 -18.35
N MET A 95 16.36 -10.74 -17.87
CA MET A 95 15.05 -10.92 -17.26
C MET A 95 14.01 -11.56 -18.19
N ARG A 96 13.97 -11.13 -19.46
CA ARG A 96 13.04 -11.68 -20.46
C ARG A 96 13.23 -13.19 -20.64
N LEU A 97 14.49 -13.63 -20.68
CA LEU A 97 14.82 -15.04 -20.81
C LEU A 97 14.47 -15.81 -19.53
N GLY A 98 14.77 -15.22 -18.36
CA GLY A 98 14.39 -15.76 -17.06
C GLY A 98 12.89 -16.05 -16.98
N ILE A 99 12.05 -15.02 -17.20
CA ILE A 99 10.59 -15.14 -17.20
C ILE A 99 10.13 -16.28 -18.12
N GLY A 100 10.64 -16.34 -19.36
CA GLY A 100 10.25 -17.36 -20.32
C GLY A 100 10.56 -18.79 -19.85
N LEU A 101 11.77 -19.03 -19.32
CA LEU A 101 12.17 -20.34 -18.84
C LEU A 101 11.36 -20.78 -17.62
N HIS A 102 11.13 -19.87 -16.68
CA HIS A 102 10.34 -20.16 -15.47
C HIS A 102 8.86 -20.37 -15.79
N LEU A 103 8.31 -19.62 -16.73
CA LEU A 103 6.93 -19.78 -17.17
C LEU A 103 6.71 -21.18 -17.74
N ILE A 104 7.64 -21.64 -18.60
CA ILE A 104 7.59 -22.97 -19.20
C ILE A 104 7.64 -24.06 -18.12
N ASP A 105 8.52 -23.91 -17.12
CA ASP A 105 8.61 -24.86 -15.99
C ASP A 105 7.31 -24.88 -15.16
N PHE A 106 6.76 -23.70 -14.86
CA PHE A 106 5.51 -23.58 -14.12
C PHE A 106 4.35 -24.29 -14.82
N ILE A 107 4.14 -23.99 -16.11
CA ILE A 107 3.05 -24.55 -16.92
C ILE A 107 3.18 -26.07 -17.00
N ARG A 108 4.38 -26.60 -17.28
CA ARG A 108 4.61 -28.05 -17.38
C ARG A 108 4.29 -28.81 -16.09
N LYS A 109 4.48 -28.16 -14.94
CA LYS A 109 4.25 -28.75 -13.61
C LYS A 109 2.87 -28.43 -13.03
N SER A 110 2.10 -27.54 -13.66
CA SER A 110 0.72 -27.28 -13.23
C SER A 110 -0.10 -28.54 -13.33
N LYS A 111 -0.98 -28.80 -12.37
CA LYS A 111 -1.92 -29.93 -12.35
C LYS A 111 -3.15 -29.65 -13.21
N ASP A 112 -3.50 -28.38 -13.35
CA ASP A 112 -4.65 -27.91 -14.11
C ASP A 112 -4.48 -28.22 -15.61
N GLN A 113 -5.17 -29.26 -16.08
CA GLN A 113 -5.08 -29.68 -17.46
C GLN A 113 -5.64 -28.63 -18.43
N GLY A 114 -6.75 -27.98 -18.07
CA GLY A 114 -7.37 -26.95 -18.90
C GLY A 114 -6.45 -25.74 -19.05
N PHE A 115 -5.77 -25.34 -17.98
CA PHE A 115 -4.76 -24.30 -18.02
C PHE A 115 -3.58 -24.65 -18.92
N ARG A 116 -3.04 -25.87 -18.82
CA ARG A 116 -1.95 -26.34 -19.69
C ARG A 116 -2.36 -26.33 -21.16
N GLU A 117 -3.54 -26.85 -21.48
CA GLU A 117 -4.07 -26.88 -22.85
C GLU A 117 -4.27 -25.47 -23.39
N PHE A 118 -4.81 -24.56 -22.58
CA PHE A 118 -4.94 -23.14 -22.91
C PHE A 118 -3.58 -22.50 -23.22
N CYS A 119 -2.58 -22.73 -22.37
CA CYS A 119 -1.23 -22.19 -22.56
C CYS A 119 -0.50 -22.77 -23.77
N TYR A 120 -0.75 -24.04 -24.12
CA TYR A 120 -0.14 -24.70 -25.28
C TYR A 120 -0.83 -24.36 -26.60
N ASN A 121 -1.94 -23.63 -26.56
CA ASN A 121 -2.59 -23.11 -27.75
C ASN A 121 -1.68 -22.09 -28.44
N LYS A 122 -1.29 -22.38 -29.69
CA LYS A 122 -0.44 -21.50 -30.51
C LYS A 122 -1.08 -20.14 -30.82
N ASN A 123 -2.39 -20.00 -30.59
CA ASN A 123 -3.17 -18.80 -30.85
C ASN A 123 -3.66 -18.12 -29.57
N ILE A 124 -2.96 -18.31 -28.44
CA ILE A 124 -3.28 -17.54 -27.22
C ILE A 124 -3.22 -16.05 -27.52
N ASP A 125 -4.24 -15.31 -27.09
CA ASP A 125 -4.24 -13.87 -27.30
C ASP A 125 -3.20 -13.20 -26.38
N PRO A 126 -2.59 -12.09 -26.84
CA PRO A 126 -1.52 -11.44 -26.07
C PRO A 126 -1.94 -10.97 -24.67
N VAL A 127 -3.21 -10.58 -24.47
CA VAL A 127 -3.70 -10.09 -23.17
C VAL A 127 -3.81 -11.25 -22.18
N SER A 128 -4.31 -12.41 -22.61
CA SER A 128 -4.32 -13.61 -21.79
C SER A 128 -2.91 -14.09 -21.44
N LEU A 129 -1.95 -13.97 -22.37
CA LEU A 129 -0.55 -14.27 -22.08
C LEU A 129 0.02 -13.36 -20.99
N ASP A 130 -0.24 -12.05 -21.06
CA ASP A 130 0.20 -11.12 -20.03
C ASP A 130 -0.48 -11.42 -18.68
N ARG A 131 -1.77 -11.78 -18.65
CA ARG A 131 -2.42 -12.23 -17.40
C ARG A 131 -1.73 -13.44 -16.80
N ILE A 132 -1.36 -14.42 -17.62
CA ILE A 132 -0.64 -15.62 -17.18
C ILE A 132 0.73 -15.26 -16.61
N ILE A 133 1.49 -14.43 -17.32
CA ILE A 133 2.81 -13.99 -16.87
C ILE A 133 2.69 -13.27 -15.54
N ASN A 134 1.75 -12.32 -15.42
CA ASN A 134 1.55 -11.55 -14.19
C ASN A 134 0.95 -12.36 -13.03
N PHE A 135 0.33 -13.51 -13.32
CA PHE A 135 -0.14 -14.46 -12.30
C PHE A 135 1.00 -15.31 -11.74
N VAL A 136 1.87 -15.82 -12.61
CA VAL A 136 3.01 -16.63 -12.20
C VAL A 136 4.11 -15.74 -11.60
N PHE A 137 4.25 -14.51 -12.09
CA PHE A 137 5.30 -13.57 -11.73
C PHE A 137 4.70 -12.22 -11.40
N GLN A 138 5.08 -11.65 -10.27
CA GLN A 138 4.75 -10.26 -9.94
C GLN A 138 6.05 -9.49 -9.86
N LEU A 139 6.59 -9.12 -11.02
CA LEU A 139 7.93 -8.56 -11.10
C LEU A 139 8.07 -7.29 -10.28
N GLU A 140 9.14 -7.22 -9.51
CA GLU A 140 9.52 -6.02 -8.82
C GLU A 140 10.87 -5.52 -9.35
N TYR A 141 10.91 -4.22 -9.69
CA TYR A 141 12.11 -3.57 -10.16
C TYR A 141 12.76 -2.76 -9.04
N HIS A 142 13.98 -3.17 -8.70
CA HIS A 142 14.80 -2.54 -7.69
C HIS A 142 15.92 -1.73 -8.33
N ILE A 143 15.94 -0.44 -8.04
CA ILE A 143 17.13 0.40 -8.24
C ILE A 143 17.83 0.51 -6.89
N PRO A 144 19.15 0.27 -6.81
CA PRO A 144 19.92 0.56 -5.61
C PRO A 144 19.64 1.97 -5.11
N ARG A 145 19.28 2.12 -3.83
CA ARG A 145 18.88 3.39 -3.18
C ARG A 145 19.90 4.54 -3.33
N MET A 146 21.11 4.28 -3.83
CA MET A 146 22.18 5.25 -4.02
C MET A 146 22.16 5.97 -5.38
N LEU A 147 21.22 5.64 -6.28
CA LEU A 147 21.14 6.28 -7.59
C LEU A 147 19.91 7.19 -7.67
N SER A 148 20.12 8.49 -7.44
CA SER A 148 19.20 9.50 -7.97
C SER A 148 19.32 9.45 -9.48
N THR A 149 18.23 9.15 -10.18
CA THR A 149 18.23 9.29 -11.65
C THR A 149 17.17 10.30 -12.02
N ASP A 150 17.62 11.46 -12.52
CA ASP A 150 16.76 12.54 -13.02
C ASP A 150 16.00 12.15 -14.31
N ASN A 151 16.12 10.89 -14.76
CA ASN A 151 15.64 10.38 -16.03
C ASN A 151 14.32 9.59 -15.96
N PHE A 152 13.56 9.72 -14.87
CA PHE A 152 12.23 9.10 -14.78
C PHE A 152 11.17 9.97 -15.43
N LYS A 153 10.39 9.38 -16.35
CA LYS A 153 9.17 10.02 -16.84
C LYS A 153 8.00 9.57 -15.98
N LYS A 154 7.41 10.49 -15.21
CA LYS A 154 6.15 10.24 -14.52
C LYS A 154 5.07 9.95 -15.56
N ILE A 155 4.37 8.83 -15.41
CA ILE A 155 3.19 8.54 -16.24
C ILE A 155 1.98 8.47 -15.32
N LYS A 156 0.93 9.17 -15.73
CA LYS A 156 -0.35 9.19 -15.03
C LYS A 156 -1.21 8.04 -15.56
N LEU A 157 -1.25 6.91 -14.84
CA LEU A 157 -2.07 5.77 -15.25
C LEU A 157 -3.54 5.94 -14.83
N ARG A 158 -3.77 6.72 -13.77
CA ARG A 158 -5.08 7.24 -13.35
C ARG A 158 -4.91 8.54 -12.58
N ASP A 159 -6.03 9.19 -12.26
CA ASP A 159 -6.01 10.28 -11.28
C ASP A 159 -5.54 9.76 -9.92
N ILE A 160 -4.58 10.46 -9.33
CA ILE A 160 -4.12 10.23 -7.97
C ILE A 160 -5.26 10.60 -7.01
N SER A 161 -5.55 9.75 -6.04
CA SER A 161 -6.53 10.06 -5.00
C SER A 161 -5.91 10.97 -3.93
N LEU A 162 -6.73 11.58 -3.07
CA LEU A 162 -6.21 12.36 -1.94
C LEU A 162 -5.41 11.47 -0.97
N GLU A 163 -5.88 10.26 -0.69
CA GLU A 163 -5.19 9.30 0.16
C GLU A 163 -3.84 8.88 -0.44
N ASP A 164 -3.78 8.59 -1.75
CA ASP A 164 -2.53 8.28 -2.44
C ASP A 164 -1.52 9.44 -2.36
N ALA A 165 -2.00 10.67 -2.53
CA ALA A 165 -1.16 11.87 -2.43
C ALA A 165 -0.56 12.01 -1.02
N ILE A 166 -1.34 11.70 0.02
CA ILE A 166 -0.90 11.72 1.43
C ILE A 166 0.09 10.59 1.72
N LYS A 167 -0.20 9.37 1.28
CA LYS A 167 0.71 8.21 1.41
C LYS A 167 2.05 8.46 0.72
N ALA A 168 2.05 9.20 -0.39
CA ALA A 168 3.26 9.59 -1.11
C ALA A 168 3.95 10.87 -0.59
N SER A 169 3.39 11.55 0.42
CA SER A 169 3.82 12.88 0.85
C SER A 169 3.94 13.88 -0.33
N ASN A 170 3.03 13.81 -1.29
CA ASN A 170 3.02 14.63 -2.49
C ASN A 170 2.32 15.98 -2.21
N TYR A 171 3.08 16.93 -1.66
CA TYR A 171 2.59 18.26 -1.27
C TYR A 171 1.93 19.04 -2.42
N GLU A 172 2.44 18.91 -3.66
CA GLU A 172 1.87 19.57 -4.83
C GLU A 172 0.45 19.08 -5.09
N GLU A 173 0.25 17.77 -5.17
CA GLU A 173 -1.07 17.19 -5.40
C GLU A 173 -2.02 17.43 -4.23
N ILE A 174 -1.51 17.36 -2.98
CA ILE A 174 -2.29 17.71 -1.79
C ILE A 174 -2.76 19.16 -1.88
N ASN A 175 -1.91 20.09 -2.31
CA ASN A 175 -2.30 21.50 -2.46
C ASN A 175 -3.34 21.72 -3.56
N ASN A 176 -3.25 20.95 -4.65
CA ASN A 176 -4.23 21.01 -5.73
C ASN A 176 -5.60 20.44 -5.31
N LYS A 177 -5.61 19.42 -4.45
CA LYS A 177 -6.84 18.75 -3.99
C LYS A 177 -7.45 19.33 -2.72
N VAL A 178 -6.65 19.92 -1.83
CA VAL A 178 -7.09 20.42 -0.53
C VAL A 178 -7.23 21.94 -0.61
N THR A 179 -8.33 22.37 -1.21
CA THR A 179 -8.63 23.78 -1.48
C THR A 179 -9.54 24.42 -0.43
N ASP A 180 -10.24 23.60 0.36
CA ASP A 180 -11.14 24.06 1.41
C ASP A 180 -10.98 23.25 2.72
N LYS A 181 -11.67 23.72 3.77
CA LYS A 181 -11.58 23.15 5.11
C LYS A 181 -12.16 21.74 5.21
N LYS A 182 -13.21 21.43 4.43
CA LYS A 182 -13.84 20.11 4.43
C LYS A 182 -12.90 19.07 3.82
N MET A 183 -12.19 19.42 2.75
CA MET A 183 -11.13 18.60 2.18
C MET A 183 -9.93 18.49 3.14
N ALA A 184 -9.63 19.55 3.89
CA ALA A 184 -8.57 19.52 4.91
C ALA A 184 -8.90 18.54 6.05
N HIS A 185 -10.16 18.43 6.48
CA HIS A 185 -10.60 17.40 7.42
C HIS A 185 -10.32 15.98 6.89
N GLN A 186 -10.70 15.71 5.63
CA GLN A 186 -10.45 14.40 5.01
C GLN A 186 -8.95 14.11 4.91
N ALA A 187 -8.17 15.09 4.50
CA ALA A 187 -6.72 14.95 4.38
C ALA A 187 -6.05 14.71 5.74
N LEU A 188 -6.51 15.40 6.79
CA LEU A 188 -5.99 15.21 8.15
C LEU A 188 -6.32 13.80 8.65
N ALA A 189 -7.54 13.31 8.45
CA ALA A 189 -7.93 11.94 8.82
C ALA A 189 -7.04 10.87 8.16
N TYR A 190 -6.83 10.96 6.84
CA TYR A 190 -5.89 10.07 6.13
C TYR A 190 -4.48 10.18 6.69
N SER A 191 -4.00 11.40 6.95
CA SER A 191 -2.65 11.63 7.48
C SER A 191 -2.45 10.99 8.86
N LEU A 192 -3.46 11.04 9.74
CA LEU A 192 -3.43 10.37 11.03
C LEU A 192 -3.49 8.84 10.88
N GLY A 193 -4.37 8.34 10.02
CA GLY A 193 -4.53 6.92 9.73
C GLY A 193 -3.25 6.26 9.22
N ASP A 194 -2.64 6.87 8.21
CA ASP A 194 -1.41 6.45 7.52
C ASP A 194 -0.12 6.86 8.24
N LYS A 195 -0.22 7.45 9.44
CA LYS A 195 0.91 7.90 10.27
C LYS A 195 1.85 8.90 9.55
N LYS A 196 1.29 9.75 8.67
CA LYS A 196 2.00 10.80 7.93
C LYS A 196 2.08 12.09 8.75
N ALA A 197 2.98 12.09 9.73
CA ALA A 197 3.15 13.21 10.66
C ALA A 197 3.57 14.53 9.98
N ASP A 198 4.41 14.45 8.95
CA ASP A 198 4.84 15.59 8.14
C ASP A 198 3.64 16.27 7.46
N ILE A 199 2.76 15.48 6.84
CA ILE A 199 1.55 15.98 6.19
C ILE A 199 0.53 16.47 7.21
N ALA A 200 0.32 15.74 8.32
CA ALA A 200 -0.59 16.16 9.37
C ALA A 200 -0.21 17.55 9.93
N LEU A 201 1.07 17.75 10.29
CA LEU A 201 1.57 19.03 10.79
C LEU A 201 1.50 20.13 9.72
N TYR A 202 1.77 19.79 8.45
CA TYR A 202 1.61 20.71 7.33
C TYR A 202 0.16 21.22 7.21
N LEU A 203 -0.82 20.31 7.22
CA LEU A 203 -2.25 20.65 7.14
C LEU A 203 -2.69 21.51 8.34
N LEU A 204 -2.27 21.15 9.56
CA LEU A 204 -2.55 21.90 10.79
C LEU A 204 -1.94 23.31 10.75
N SER A 205 -0.82 23.50 10.05
CA SER A 205 -0.21 24.82 9.86
C SER A 205 -0.92 25.69 8.81
N LYS A 206 -1.59 25.05 7.83
CA LYS A 206 -2.22 25.73 6.69
C LYS A 206 -3.68 26.09 6.96
N PHE A 207 -4.37 25.31 7.80
CA PHE A 207 -5.78 25.50 8.13
C PHE A 207 -5.94 25.67 9.63
N ASN A 208 -6.80 26.62 10.03
CA ASN A 208 -7.13 26.81 11.44
C ASN A 208 -8.18 25.78 11.89
N PHE A 209 -7.71 24.69 12.52
CA PHE A 209 -8.58 23.69 13.12
C PHE A 209 -9.01 24.09 14.54
N ILE A 210 -10.28 23.86 14.84
CA ILE A 210 -10.87 23.97 16.17
C ILE A 210 -11.49 22.62 16.56
N LYS A 211 -11.83 22.45 17.84
CA LYS A 211 -12.45 21.22 18.37
C LYS A 211 -13.67 20.74 17.56
N GLN A 212 -14.48 21.67 17.06
CA GLN A 212 -15.65 21.36 16.22
C GLN A 212 -15.26 20.69 14.89
N ASP A 213 -14.13 21.08 14.28
CA ASP A 213 -13.64 20.45 13.05
C ASP A 213 -13.29 18.99 13.27
N ILE A 214 -12.73 18.65 14.45
CA ILE A 214 -12.41 17.27 14.80
C ILE A 214 -13.69 16.44 14.94
N ALA A 215 -14.71 17.00 15.58
CA ALA A 215 -16.02 16.35 15.69
C ALA A 215 -16.71 16.17 14.33
N GLU A 216 -16.51 17.09 13.38
CA GLU A 216 -17.00 16.94 12.00
C GLU A 216 -16.24 15.88 11.23
N MET A 217 -14.91 15.85 11.38
CA MET A 217 -14.03 14.82 10.80
C MET A 217 -14.44 13.42 11.25
N GLU A 218 -14.78 13.22 12.52
CA GLU A 218 -15.21 11.92 13.07
C GLU A 218 -16.56 11.40 12.53
N LYS A 219 -17.39 12.29 11.97
CA LYS A 219 -18.70 11.96 11.38
C LYS A 219 -18.62 11.66 9.88
N MET A 220 -17.42 11.70 9.30
CA MET A 220 -17.23 11.47 7.87
C MET A 220 -17.31 9.98 7.53
N ASN A 221 -18.44 9.55 6.97
CA ASN A 221 -18.67 8.15 6.61
C ASN A 221 -17.86 7.67 5.38
N ASN A 222 -17.27 8.60 4.62
CA ASN A 222 -16.50 8.31 3.41
C ASN A 222 -14.98 8.21 3.65
N ASN A 223 -14.55 8.15 4.91
CA ASN A 223 -13.14 7.96 5.27
C ASN A 223 -13.00 6.70 6.13
N ILE A 224 -12.22 5.73 5.67
CA ILE A 224 -12.07 4.44 6.35
C ILE A 224 -11.54 4.58 7.77
N TYR A 225 -10.64 5.53 8.01
CA TYR A 225 -10.06 5.76 9.34
C TYR A 225 -11.08 6.35 10.30
N CYS A 226 -11.85 7.35 9.87
CA CYS A 226 -12.92 7.89 10.70
C CYS A 226 -14.06 6.89 10.92
N ASN A 227 -14.30 5.94 10.02
CA ASN A 227 -15.31 4.91 10.24
C ASN A 227 -14.91 3.92 11.35
N LEU A 228 -13.62 3.57 11.42
CA LEU A 228 -13.13 2.52 12.29
C LEU A 228 -12.58 3.04 13.63
N TYR A 229 -12.16 4.31 13.67
CA TYR A 229 -11.38 4.85 14.78
C TYR A 229 -11.86 6.24 15.19
N ASP A 230 -11.76 6.51 16.49
CA ASP A 230 -11.83 7.87 17.04
C ASP A 230 -10.51 8.59 16.78
N VAL A 231 -10.51 9.92 16.74
CA VAL A 231 -9.28 10.70 16.48
C VAL A 231 -8.27 10.49 17.60
N GLU A 232 -8.74 10.47 18.84
CA GLU A 232 -7.92 10.18 20.02
C GLU A 232 -7.28 8.78 19.93
N TYR A 233 -7.99 7.81 19.37
CA TYR A 233 -7.40 6.48 19.12
C TYR A 233 -6.26 6.59 18.10
N LEU A 234 -6.47 7.29 16.97
CA LEU A 234 -5.44 7.46 15.93
C LEU A 234 -4.20 8.20 16.44
N LEU A 235 -4.39 9.17 17.34
CA LEU A 235 -3.29 9.94 17.93
C LEU A 235 -2.45 9.15 18.95
N SER A 236 -2.99 8.05 19.48
CA SER A 236 -2.37 7.27 20.57
C SER A 236 -2.06 5.80 20.22
N LYS A 237 -2.46 5.32 19.05
CA LYS A 237 -2.16 3.95 18.61
C LYS A 237 -0.65 3.73 18.48
N ASP A 238 -0.22 2.47 18.52
CA ASP A 238 1.20 2.13 18.39
C ASP A 238 1.84 2.74 17.13
N GLY A 239 3.01 3.36 17.32
CA GLY A 239 3.73 4.13 16.29
C GLY A 239 3.10 5.47 15.90
N ALA A 240 2.09 5.98 16.62
CA ALA A 240 1.59 7.33 16.43
C ALA A 240 2.67 8.38 16.74
N ASN A 241 2.64 9.51 16.03
CA ASN A 241 3.68 10.52 16.17
C ASN A 241 3.40 11.45 17.35
N TYR A 242 4.33 11.47 18.31
CA TYR A 242 4.26 12.31 19.51
C TYR A 242 3.98 13.79 19.22
N LYS A 243 4.60 14.39 18.18
CA LYS A 243 4.43 15.83 17.89
C LYS A 243 3.01 16.16 17.42
N VAL A 244 2.37 15.23 16.71
CA VAL A 244 0.99 15.40 16.27
C VAL A 244 0.05 15.34 17.48
N LEU A 245 0.20 14.34 18.35
CA LEU A 245 -0.56 14.25 19.60
C LEU A 245 -0.37 15.51 20.48
N GLU A 246 0.88 15.95 20.66
CA GLU A 246 1.21 17.17 21.42
C GLU A 246 0.50 18.40 20.84
N TYR A 247 0.50 18.57 19.52
CA TYR A 247 -0.21 19.67 18.87
C TYR A 247 -1.71 19.64 19.18
N PHE A 248 -2.35 18.48 19.04
CA PHE A 248 -3.79 18.33 19.25
C PHE A 248 -4.20 18.63 20.69
N ILE A 249 -3.43 18.16 21.67
CA ILE A 249 -3.71 18.39 23.10
C ILE A 249 -3.44 19.85 23.47
N ASN A 250 -2.29 20.41 23.10
CA ASN A 250 -1.92 21.78 23.48
C ASN A 250 -2.85 22.84 22.86
N ASN A 251 -3.47 22.55 21.72
CA ASN A 251 -4.43 23.44 21.07
C ASN A 251 -5.89 23.10 21.40
N GLY A 252 -6.15 22.18 22.34
CA GLY A 252 -7.50 21.83 22.78
C GLY A 252 -8.38 21.23 21.69
N LEU A 253 -7.80 20.58 20.68
CA LEU A 253 -8.52 19.98 19.56
C LEU A 253 -9.22 18.68 19.94
N VAL A 254 -8.71 17.99 20.95
CA VAL A 254 -9.24 16.73 21.49
C VAL A 254 -9.35 16.82 23.00
N ASP A 255 -10.19 15.96 23.57
CA ASP A 255 -10.24 15.77 25.03
C ASP A 255 -9.29 14.62 25.40
N VAL A 256 -8.30 14.93 26.24
CA VAL A 256 -7.27 13.98 26.70
C VAL A 256 -7.87 12.73 27.36
N ASN A 257 -9.07 12.88 27.94
CA ASN A 257 -9.77 11.84 28.68
C ASN A 257 -10.98 11.27 27.94
N LYS A 258 -11.18 11.60 26.66
CA LYS A 258 -12.25 11.00 25.87
C LYS A 258 -12.06 9.49 25.80
N LYS A 259 -13.09 8.76 26.24
CA LYS A 259 -13.17 7.32 26.02
C LYS A 259 -13.42 7.03 24.55
N PHE A 260 -12.67 6.10 23.99
CA PHE A 260 -12.92 5.60 22.65
C PHE A 260 -14.34 5.01 22.57
N GLN A 261 -15.00 5.27 21.46
CA GLN A 261 -16.34 4.76 21.17
C GLN A 261 -16.28 3.62 20.14
N LYS A 262 -15.26 3.64 19.27
CA LYS A 262 -15.05 2.66 18.19
C LYS A 262 -14.04 1.60 18.66
N ALA A 263 -12.86 1.54 18.05
CA ALA A 263 -11.82 0.59 18.44
C ALA A 263 -11.38 0.79 19.91
N ASN A 264 -11.17 -0.31 20.64
CA ASN A 264 -10.85 -0.31 22.07
C ASN A 264 -11.86 0.49 22.91
N SER A 265 -13.16 0.37 22.61
CA SER A 265 -14.21 1.10 23.31
C SER A 265 -14.07 1.05 24.84
N GLY A 266 -14.19 2.21 25.49
CA GLY A 266 -14.01 2.36 26.94
C GLY A 266 -12.60 2.74 27.39
N ASP A 267 -11.56 2.42 26.59
CA ASP A 267 -10.18 2.86 26.83
C ASP A 267 -9.98 4.34 26.46
N THR A 268 -8.85 4.90 26.88
CA THR A 268 -8.40 6.27 26.59
C THR A 268 -7.04 6.27 25.89
N MET A 269 -6.56 7.45 25.48
CA MET A 269 -5.21 7.60 24.92
C MET A 269 -4.11 7.08 25.86
N LEU A 270 -4.29 7.24 27.18
CA LEU A 270 -3.33 6.74 28.16
C LEU A 270 -3.28 5.20 28.16
N ASP A 271 -4.41 4.53 28.01
CA ASP A 271 -4.46 3.07 27.95
C ASP A 271 -3.74 2.52 26.71
N ASN A 272 -3.90 3.17 25.56
CA ASN A 272 -3.15 2.82 24.35
C ASN A 272 -1.64 3.03 24.55
N ALA A 273 -1.22 4.18 25.09
CA ALA A 273 0.19 4.49 25.34
C ALA A 273 0.84 3.50 26.33
N MET A 274 0.11 3.08 27.38
CA MET A 274 0.57 2.05 28.31
C MET A 274 0.73 0.67 27.64
N LYS A 275 -0.18 0.29 26.73
CA LYS A 275 -0.09 -0.97 25.99
C LYS A 275 1.11 -1.01 25.04
N SER A 276 1.38 0.09 24.33
CA SER A 276 2.55 0.22 23.45
C SER A 276 3.86 0.45 24.21
N LYS A 277 3.79 0.74 25.52
CA LYS A 277 4.94 1.08 26.38
C LYS A 277 5.71 2.32 25.88
N ASP A 278 5.01 3.27 25.26
CA ASP A 278 5.59 4.54 24.82
C ASP A 278 5.74 5.48 26.02
N SER A 279 6.90 5.43 26.69
CA SER A 279 7.16 6.22 27.90
C SER A 279 6.98 7.72 27.68
N LYS A 280 7.38 8.22 26.51
CA LYS A 280 7.28 9.66 26.19
C LYS A 280 5.83 10.11 26.07
N MET A 281 5.00 9.30 25.39
CA MET A 281 3.58 9.58 25.28
C MET A 281 2.86 9.44 26.62
N ILE A 282 3.19 8.41 27.42
CA ILE A 282 2.65 8.22 28.77
C ILE A 282 2.92 9.45 29.64
N ASP A 283 4.18 9.89 29.73
CA ASP A 283 4.56 11.03 30.56
C ASP A 283 3.84 12.32 30.14
N PHE A 284 3.74 12.56 28.84
CA PHE A 284 3.04 13.73 28.32
C PHE A 284 1.54 13.70 28.60
N LEU A 285 0.89 12.55 28.40
CA LEU A 285 -0.53 12.37 28.70
C LEU A 285 -0.81 12.57 30.19
N LEU A 286 -0.02 11.96 31.07
CA LEU A 286 -0.14 12.13 32.52
C LEU A 286 0.04 13.59 32.95
N LYS A 287 1.04 14.29 32.36
CA LYS A 287 1.26 15.72 32.61
C LYS A 287 0.06 16.58 32.20
N ASN A 288 -0.70 16.15 31.21
CA ASN A 288 -1.93 16.80 30.74
C ASN A 288 -3.20 16.27 31.43
N GLY A 289 -3.06 15.53 32.54
CA GLY A 289 -4.20 15.06 33.32
C GLY A 289 -4.94 13.87 32.73
N ALA A 290 -4.30 13.10 31.85
CA ALA A 290 -4.86 11.87 31.32
C ALA A 290 -5.07 10.84 32.44
N VAL A 291 -6.19 10.13 32.41
CA VAL A 291 -6.49 9.01 33.29
C VAL A 291 -6.90 7.79 32.46
N SER A 292 -6.62 6.60 32.98
CA SER A 292 -7.06 5.35 32.36
C SER A 292 -8.58 5.27 32.31
N GLY A 293 -9.12 4.76 31.21
CA GLY A 293 -10.55 4.52 30.99
C GLY A 293 -11.19 3.68 32.09
N LYS A 294 -10.42 2.75 32.66
CA LYS A 294 -10.80 1.87 33.77
C LYS A 294 -11.02 2.60 35.09
N ARG A 295 -10.51 3.83 35.26
CA ARG A 295 -10.71 4.63 36.48
C ARG A 295 -12.06 5.35 36.53
N PHE A 296 -12.76 5.46 35.40
CA PHE A 296 -14.11 6.06 35.34
C PHE A 296 -15.23 5.07 35.71
N GLU A 297 -14.90 3.81 35.99
CA GLU A 297 -15.87 2.76 36.40
C GLU A 297 -15.92 2.56 37.92
N ARG A 298 -15.28 3.45 38.70
CA ARG A 298 -15.35 3.52 40.16
C ARG A 298 -15.96 4.85 40.59
#